data_AF-A0A7K0BK41-F1
#
_entry.id   AF-A0A7K0BK41-F1
#
_cell.length_a   1.000
_cell.length_b   1.000
_cell.length_c   1.000
_cell.angle_alpha   90.00
_cell.angle_beta   90.00
_cell.angle_gamma   90.00
#
_symmetry.space_group_name_H-M   'P 1'
#
loop_
_entity.id
_entity.type
_entity.pdbx_description
1 polymer ?
#
loop_
_entity_poly.entity_id
_entity_poly.type
_entity_poly.pdbx_seq_one_letter_code
_entity_poly.pdbx_strand_id
1 'polypeptide(L)'
;MATNRRKFIATSSLGFFSLSLFSNTSLKISSFLFDNKPTQTIPQLLREAALKRRNGELTLATNIYNQVIALDSNEIRAYDGLRKVLLQDKYKELEVLQLYSTALNQNPTNLVLKERVAKEYMRLALGNTKYVNQLNSQEDLLELSKAVFLQLKNNEPTNIQYDEQFVKAERKLLQQANIVDARQNLDLKNYRKTNKTNFKKRFKNLNVATLENKLSDLLSKPVNQKRAKYIRELYIILIKKYSKNNNPNKVIQKLNAFYQYNTSDVNTLRLARRMCKKHSRLNALENFERLNDTAKNTFWSKIALIDILLRRYKKDGTGNPSEIQNLLNTALTLRFRPNHYFEVNSRKFKLSIFKGNESEAKNNLLVFADSISGISSAHYIDRFNLLCVRYFKKFNKSDKALQTISIALMETNKTPEDEILKIIFEINKNKALVSKPIHNQRLNGIRTKLMSNQFD
;
A
#
# COMPACT_ATOMS: atom_id res chain seq x y z
N MET A 1 -29.40 -8.02 -46.40
CA MET A 1 -28.26 -7.31 -47.03
C MET A 1 -27.50 -6.55 -45.95
N ALA A 2 -26.27 -6.96 -45.67
CA ALA A 2 -25.46 -6.38 -44.58
C ALA A 2 -24.87 -5.02 -44.98
N THR A 3 -25.23 -3.97 -44.24
CA THR A 3 -24.66 -2.63 -44.40
C THR A 3 -23.24 -2.60 -43.84
N ASN A 4 -22.27 -2.41 -44.73
CA ASN A 4 -20.84 -2.38 -44.42
C ASN A 4 -20.47 -1.12 -43.62
N ARG A 5 -19.77 -1.34 -42.49
CA ARG A 5 -19.29 -0.34 -41.49
C ARG A 5 -18.55 0.85 -42.11
N ARG A 6 -17.99 0.70 -43.31
CA ARG A 6 -17.31 1.77 -44.07
C ARG A 6 -18.27 2.83 -44.65
N LYS A 7 -19.51 2.46 -45.03
CA LYS A 7 -20.50 3.43 -45.55
C LYS A 7 -21.12 4.31 -44.45
N PHE A 8 -21.15 3.84 -43.20
CA PHE A 8 -21.58 4.63 -42.04
C PHE A 8 -20.55 5.70 -41.64
N ILE A 9 -19.26 5.40 -41.80
CA ILE A 9 -18.17 6.36 -41.51
C ILE A 9 -18.10 7.44 -42.60
N ALA A 10 -18.31 7.08 -43.87
CA ALA A 10 -18.32 8.04 -44.98
C ALA A 10 -19.51 9.03 -44.92
N THR A 11 -20.63 8.63 -44.32
CA THR A 11 -21.82 9.49 -44.15
C THR A 11 -21.77 10.36 -42.90
N SER A 12 -20.98 10.00 -41.89
CA SER A 12 -20.75 10.85 -40.70
C SER A 12 -19.63 11.88 -40.88
N SER A 13 -18.79 11.75 -41.92
CA SER A 13 -17.75 12.72 -42.28
C SER A 13 -18.19 13.90 -43.16
N LEU A 14 -19.45 13.92 -43.63
CA LEU A 14 -19.97 14.99 -44.52
C LEU A 14 -20.76 16.09 -43.78
N GLY A 15 -20.91 16.00 -42.45
CA GLY A 15 -21.65 16.98 -41.64
C GLY A 15 -20.82 18.05 -40.93
N PHE A 16 -19.50 18.07 -41.06
CA PHE A 16 -18.62 18.93 -40.24
C PHE A 16 -17.50 19.62 -41.04
N PHE A 17 -17.77 20.01 -42.28
CA PHE A 17 -16.80 20.73 -43.13
C PHE A 17 -16.90 22.27 -43.10
N SER A 18 -17.52 22.85 -42.08
CA SER A 18 -17.60 24.32 -41.93
C SER A 18 -17.19 24.79 -40.53
N LEU A 19 -15.93 24.61 -40.15
CA LEU A 19 -15.32 25.31 -39.00
C LEU A 19 -13.89 25.72 -39.35
N SER A 20 -13.76 26.60 -40.35
CA SER A 20 -12.63 27.51 -40.41
C SER A 20 -12.72 28.45 -39.20
N LEU A 21 -11.73 28.34 -38.31
CA LEU A 21 -11.34 29.33 -37.30
C LEU A 21 -12.49 30.20 -36.74
N PHE A 22 -13.13 29.70 -35.68
CA PHE A 22 -13.92 30.46 -34.71
C PHE A 22 -14.87 31.52 -35.27
N SER A 23 -15.98 31.09 -35.87
CA SER A 23 -17.20 31.88 -35.89
C SER A 23 -18.34 31.12 -35.22
N ASN A 24 -18.80 31.67 -34.10
CA ASN A 24 -20.12 31.48 -33.49
C ASN A 24 -20.70 30.05 -33.39
N THR A 25 -19.99 29.09 -32.81
CA THR A 25 -20.67 28.00 -32.09
C THR A 25 -20.85 28.40 -30.63
N SER A 26 -21.90 29.18 -30.40
CA SER A 26 -22.42 29.45 -29.06
C SER A 26 -22.69 28.12 -28.36
N LEU A 27 -21.86 27.78 -27.36
CA LEU A 27 -22.37 27.02 -26.22
C LEU A 27 -23.61 27.81 -25.78
N LYS A 28 -24.81 27.28 -26.03
CA LYS A 28 -26.04 27.85 -25.52
C LYS A 28 -25.99 27.66 -24.00
N ILE A 29 -25.33 28.59 -23.32
CA ILE A 29 -25.65 28.94 -21.94
C ILE A 29 -27.10 29.38 -22.05
N SER A 30 -28.01 28.46 -21.74
CA SER A 30 -29.43 28.79 -21.71
C SER A 30 -29.57 29.89 -20.67
N SER A 31 -29.87 31.09 -21.12
CA SER A 31 -30.35 32.17 -20.28
C SER A 31 -31.76 31.78 -19.83
N PHE A 32 -31.83 30.84 -18.88
CA PHE A 32 -33.05 30.68 -18.09
C PHE A 32 -33.16 31.93 -17.24
N LEU A 33 -34.11 32.79 -17.60
CA LEU A 33 -34.55 33.92 -16.80
C LEU A 33 -35.07 33.36 -15.47
N PHE A 34 -34.22 33.35 -14.44
CA PHE A 34 -34.63 33.07 -13.08
C PHE A 34 -35.15 34.37 -12.48
N ASP A 35 -36.45 34.62 -12.61
CA ASP A 35 -37.13 35.83 -12.13
C ASP A 35 -37.35 35.87 -10.60
N ASN A 36 -36.54 35.13 -9.84
CA ASN A 36 -36.61 35.10 -8.38
C ASN A 36 -35.28 35.59 -7.80
N LYS A 37 -35.32 36.72 -7.07
CA LYS A 37 -34.18 37.19 -6.26
C LYS A 37 -33.64 36.01 -5.44
N PRO A 38 -32.36 35.66 -5.54
CA PRO A 38 -31.82 34.51 -4.84
C PRO A 38 -31.88 34.76 -3.33
N THR A 39 -32.65 33.94 -2.61
CA THR A 39 -32.70 33.92 -1.15
C THR A 39 -31.42 33.35 -0.52
N GLN A 40 -30.51 32.81 -1.35
CA GLN A 40 -29.25 32.20 -0.93
C GLN A 40 -28.04 32.97 -1.46
N THR A 41 -26.98 33.03 -0.66
CA THR A 41 -25.69 33.64 -1.03
C THR A 41 -24.88 32.74 -1.98
N ILE A 42 -23.98 33.32 -2.80
CA ILE A 42 -23.07 32.57 -3.69
C ILE A 42 -22.32 31.42 -2.96
N PRO A 43 -21.74 31.61 -1.76
CA PRO A 43 -21.10 30.52 -1.03
C PRO A 43 -22.04 29.39 -0.57
N GLN A 44 -23.34 29.66 -0.40
CA GLN A 44 -24.34 28.64 -0.10
C GLN A 44 -24.67 27.83 -1.36
N LEU A 45 -24.93 28.51 -2.48
CA LEU A 45 -25.17 27.87 -3.78
C LEU A 45 -24.00 26.97 -4.20
N LEU A 46 -22.76 27.45 -4.05
CA LEU A 46 -21.55 26.66 -4.35
C LEU A 46 -21.42 25.40 -3.46
N ARG A 47 -21.82 25.49 -2.19
CA ARG A 47 -21.83 24.35 -1.25
C ARG A 47 -22.89 23.33 -1.66
N GLU A 48 -24.09 23.80 -1.98
CA GLU A 48 -25.19 22.97 -2.44
C GLU A 48 -24.83 22.25 -3.74
N ALA A 49 -24.36 22.97 -4.76
CA ALA A 49 -23.91 22.38 -6.03
C ALA A 49 -22.82 21.33 -5.81
N ALA A 50 -21.87 21.59 -4.90
CA ALA A 50 -20.82 20.64 -4.57
C ALA A 50 -21.33 19.37 -3.89
N LEU A 51 -22.40 19.46 -3.07
CA LEU A 51 -23.08 18.32 -2.46
C LEU A 51 -23.86 17.51 -3.51
N LYS A 52 -24.69 18.18 -4.33
CA LYS A 52 -25.43 17.56 -5.44
C LYS A 52 -24.52 16.77 -6.37
N ARG A 53 -23.38 17.36 -6.76
CA ARG A 53 -22.34 16.67 -7.55
C ARG A 53 -21.76 15.45 -6.85
N ARG A 54 -21.56 15.48 -5.52
CA ARG A 54 -21.02 14.32 -4.76
C ARG A 54 -22.04 13.19 -4.66
N ASN A 55 -23.32 13.51 -4.69
CA ASN A 55 -24.43 12.54 -4.68
C ASN A 55 -24.71 11.95 -6.07
N GLY A 56 -24.05 12.43 -7.12
CA GLY A 56 -24.31 11.99 -8.51
C GLY A 56 -25.45 12.74 -9.20
N GLU A 57 -26.05 13.74 -8.56
CA GLU A 57 -27.11 14.60 -9.12
C GLU A 57 -26.50 15.67 -10.04
N LEU A 58 -25.94 15.25 -11.18
CA LEU A 58 -25.11 16.10 -12.05
C LEU A 58 -25.86 17.22 -12.75
N THR A 59 -27.09 16.96 -13.21
CA THR A 59 -27.92 17.97 -13.88
C THR A 59 -28.28 19.11 -12.93
N LEU A 60 -28.69 18.79 -11.70
CA LEU A 60 -28.97 19.78 -10.67
C LEU A 60 -27.73 20.58 -10.29
N ALA A 61 -26.57 19.91 -10.14
CA ALA A 61 -25.32 20.60 -9.87
C ALA A 61 -24.94 21.57 -11.00
N THR A 62 -25.11 21.18 -12.26
CA THR A 62 -24.89 22.06 -13.43
C THR A 62 -25.78 23.28 -13.38
N ASN A 63 -27.08 23.11 -13.11
CA ASN A 63 -28.03 24.23 -13.03
C ASN A 63 -27.64 25.23 -11.95
N ILE A 64 -27.26 24.76 -10.75
CA ILE A 64 -26.84 25.64 -9.65
C ILE A 64 -25.52 26.35 -9.99
N TYR A 65 -24.55 25.66 -10.61
CA TYR A 65 -23.32 26.34 -11.03
C TYR A 65 -23.57 27.40 -12.11
N ASN A 66 -24.46 27.15 -13.07
CA ASN A 66 -24.86 28.15 -14.07
C ASN A 66 -25.60 29.32 -13.42
N GLN A 67 -26.43 29.07 -12.40
CA GLN A 67 -27.06 30.13 -11.61
C GLN A 67 -26.01 31.01 -10.93
N VAL A 68 -24.96 30.42 -10.35
CA VAL A 68 -23.85 31.20 -9.76
C VAL A 68 -23.14 32.04 -10.82
N ILE A 69 -22.88 31.50 -12.01
CA ILE A 69 -22.25 32.24 -13.12
C ILE A 69 -23.12 33.39 -13.61
N ALA A 70 -24.45 33.20 -13.64
CA ALA A 70 -25.39 34.26 -13.99
C ALA A 70 -25.42 35.39 -12.94
N LEU A 71 -25.20 35.06 -11.66
CA LEU A 71 -25.11 36.05 -10.58
C LEU A 71 -23.74 36.76 -10.53
N ASP A 72 -22.66 36.03 -10.79
CA ASP A 72 -21.30 36.54 -10.85
C ASP A 72 -20.48 35.79 -11.91
N SER A 73 -20.29 36.42 -13.06
CA SER A 73 -19.56 35.83 -14.18
C SER A 73 -18.07 35.65 -13.92
N ASN A 74 -17.53 36.27 -12.86
CA ASN A 74 -16.14 36.16 -12.42
C ASN A 74 -15.92 35.08 -11.33
N GLU A 75 -16.97 34.43 -10.84
CA GLU A 75 -16.87 33.41 -9.80
C GLU A 75 -16.24 32.11 -10.33
N ILE A 76 -14.90 32.03 -10.25
CA ILE A 76 -14.12 30.91 -10.79
C ILE A 76 -14.50 29.55 -10.19
N ARG A 77 -14.99 29.51 -8.95
CA ARG A 77 -15.35 28.26 -8.27
C ARG A 77 -16.52 27.57 -8.96
N ALA A 78 -17.41 28.31 -9.62
CA ALA A 78 -18.51 27.76 -10.38
C ALA A 78 -18.01 27.05 -11.64
N TYR A 79 -17.11 27.68 -12.41
CA TYR A 79 -16.46 27.05 -13.57
C TYR A 79 -15.61 25.83 -13.18
N ASP A 80 -14.85 25.91 -12.09
CA ASP A 80 -14.11 24.76 -11.53
C ASP A 80 -15.06 23.63 -11.08
N GLY A 81 -16.30 23.97 -10.70
CA GLY A 81 -17.39 23.07 -10.41
C GLY A 81 -17.93 22.36 -11.65
N LEU A 82 -18.32 23.14 -12.68
CA LEU A 82 -18.78 22.64 -13.98
C LEU A 82 -17.74 21.75 -14.66
N ARG A 83 -16.47 22.14 -14.63
CA ARG A 83 -15.35 21.30 -15.08
C ARG A 83 -15.39 19.91 -14.44
N LYS A 84 -15.65 19.82 -13.12
CA LYS A 84 -15.73 18.53 -12.43
C LYS A 84 -16.98 17.73 -12.78
N VAL A 85 -18.05 18.39 -13.22
CA VAL A 85 -19.27 17.73 -13.71
C VAL A 85 -19.01 17.17 -15.10
N LEU A 86 -18.52 18.00 -16.04
CA LEU A 86 -18.20 17.60 -17.41
C LEU A 86 -17.24 16.40 -17.47
N LEU A 87 -16.21 16.40 -16.62
CA LEU A 87 -15.21 15.32 -16.60
C LEU A 87 -15.69 14.03 -15.93
N GLN A 88 -16.95 13.95 -15.47
CA GLN A 88 -17.55 12.66 -15.11
C GLN A 88 -17.96 11.87 -16.35
N ASP A 89 -18.29 12.58 -17.43
CA ASP A 89 -18.56 11.97 -18.73
C ASP A 89 -17.25 11.78 -19.52
N LYS A 90 -17.23 10.74 -20.37
CA LYS A 90 -16.09 10.49 -21.25
C LYS A 90 -16.09 11.49 -22.41
N TYR A 91 -14.90 11.86 -22.87
CA TYR A 91 -14.70 12.67 -24.09
C TYR A 91 -15.16 14.13 -24.01
N LYS A 92 -15.20 14.71 -22.81
CA LYS A 92 -15.62 16.10 -22.55
C LYS A 92 -14.46 17.10 -22.37
N GLU A 93 -13.23 16.72 -22.70
CA GLU A 93 -12.05 17.56 -22.49
C GLU A 93 -12.06 18.85 -23.33
N LEU A 94 -12.62 18.82 -24.54
CA LEU A 94 -12.76 20.01 -25.40
C LEU A 94 -13.83 20.98 -24.89
N GLU A 95 -14.95 20.45 -24.39
CA GLU A 95 -16.02 21.27 -23.79
C GLU A 95 -15.53 22.02 -22.55
N VAL A 96 -14.62 21.42 -21.77
CA VAL A 96 -13.97 22.10 -20.64
C VAL A 96 -13.09 23.26 -21.11
N LEU A 97 -12.31 23.07 -22.19
CA LEU A 97 -11.53 24.18 -22.75
C LEU A 97 -12.47 25.29 -23.23
N GLN A 98 -13.53 24.94 -23.97
CA GLN A 98 -14.51 25.90 -24.47
C GLN A 98 -15.20 26.67 -23.32
N LEU A 99 -15.53 25.99 -22.22
CA LEU A 99 -16.10 26.61 -21.01
C LEU A 99 -15.19 27.72 -20.47
N TYR A 100 -13.90 27.46 -20.31
CA TYR A 100 -12.98 28.49 -19.79
C TYR A 100 -12.64 29.56 -20.82
N SER A 101 -12.49 29.21 -22.10
CA SER A 101 -12.19 30.17 -23.16
C SER A 101 -13.35 31.15 -23.39
N THR A 102 -14.59 30.67 -23.36
CA THR A 102 -15.78 31.53 -23.45
C THR A 102 -15.88 32.49 -22.25
N ALA A 103 -15.64 31.98 -21.03
CA ALA A 103 -15.60 32.80 -19.83
C ALA A 103 -14.47 33.86 -19.87
N LEU A 104 -13.29 33.49 -20.38
CA LEU A 104 -12.16 34.41 -20.54
C LEU A 104 -12.46 35.48 -21.60
N ASN A 105 -13.14 35.14 -22.70
CA ASN A 105 -13.54 36.12 -23.71
C ASN A 105 -14.53 37.15 -23.15
N GLN A 106 -15.41 36.73 -22.23
CA GLN A 106 -16.33 37.63 -21.53
C GLN A 106 -15.61 38.49 -20.48
N ASN A 107 -14.54 37.97 -19.88
CA ASN A 107 -13.78 38.63 -18.81
C ASN A 107 -12.26 38.59 -19.07
N PRO A 108 -11.74 39.32 -20.07
CA PRO A 108 -10.37 39.15 -20.59
C PRO A 108 -9.27 39.55 -19.61
N THR A 109 -9.58 40.39 -18.63
CA THR A 109 -8.64 40.86 -17.60
C THR A 109 -8.50 39.89 -16.43
N ASN A 110 -9.35 38.85 -16.35
CA ASN A 110 -9.35 37.90 -15.24
C ASN A 110 -8.16 36.93 -15.35
N LEU A 111 -7.11 37.20 -14.55
CA LEU A 111 -5.87 36.41 -14.55
C LEU A 111 -6.10 34.94 -14.14
N VAL A 112 -7.09 34.66 -13.29
CA VAL A 112 -7.39 33.29 -12.84
C VAL A 112 -8.03 32.48 -13.97
N LEU A 113 -8.94 33.08 -14.76
CA LEU A 113 -9.49 32.45 -15.96
C LEU A 113 -8.40 32.19 -16.99
N LYS A 114 -7.52 33.16 -17.22
CA LYS A 114 -6.36 33.01 -18.09
C LYS A 114 -5.44 31.85 -17.65
N GLU A 115 -5.21 31.71 -16.34
CA GLU A 115 -4.48 30.59 -15.76
C GLU A 115 -5.21 29.24 -16.00
N ARG A 116 -6.54 29.20 -15.88
CA ARG A 116 -7.34 27.98 -16.13
C ARG A 116 -7.26 27.54 -17.60
N VAL A 117 -7.38 28.46 -18.54
CA VAL A 117 -7.21 28.19 -19.98
C VAL A 117 -5.81 27.60 -20.25
N ALA A 118 -4.76 28.23 -19.73
CA ALA A 118 -3.39 27.71 -19.88
C ALA A 118 -3.21 26.30 -19.31
N LYS A 119 -3.83 25.99 -18.15
CA LYS A 119 -3.81 24.65 -17.56
C LYS A 119 -4.49 23.61 -18.46
N GLU A 120 -5.61 23.96 -19.09
CA GLU A 120 -6.31 23.06 -20.01
C GLU A 120 -5.54 22.90 -21.34
N TYR A 121 -4.89 23.93 -21.88
CA TYR A 121 -3.95 23.78 -23.01
C TYR A 121 -2.85 22.76 -22.71
N MET A 122 -2.15 22.90 -21.59
CA MET A 122 -1.12 21.93 -21.18
C MET A 122 -1.71 20.53 -20.96
N ARG A 123 -2.92 20.41 -20.41
CA ARG A 123 -3.56 19.12 -20.19
C ARG A 123 -3.92 18.42 -21.51
N LEU A 124 -4.44 19.15 -22.48
CA LEU A 124 -4.78 18.63 -23.80
C LEU A 124 -3.52 18.21 -24.54
N ALA A 125 -2.48 19.06 -24.55
CA ALA A 125 -1.20 18.79 -25.20
C ALA A 125 -0.51 17.53 -24.66
N LEU A 126 -0.57 17.29 -23.35
CA LEU A 126 0.02 16.12 -22.69
C LEU A 126 -0.94 14.91 -22.60
N GLY A 127 -2.17 15.09 -23.09
CA GLY A 127 -3.28 14.16 -22.92
C GLY A 127 -3.43 13.23 -24.11
N ASN A 128 -4.68 13.01 -24.52
CA ASN A 128 -5.00 12.21 -25.68
C ASN A 128 -4.85 13.04 -26.96
N THR A 129 -3.90 12.66 -27.83
CA THR A 129 -3.58 13.34 -29.09
C THR A 129 -4.78 13.46 -30.02
N LYS A 130 -5.78 12.58 -29.91
CA LYS A 130 -7.02 12.67 -30.69
C LYS A 130 -7.76 14.01 -30.50
N TYR A 131 -7.79 14.55 -29.28
CA TYR A 131 -8.47 15.82 -29.03
C TYR A 131 -7.67 17.02 -29.53
N VAL A 132 -6.34 16.94 -29.44
CA VAL A 132 -5.45 17.96 -30.02
C VAL A 132 -5.67 18.01 -31.53
N ASN A 133 -5.73 16.85 -32.19
CA ASN A 133 -6.02 16.77 -33.62
C ASN A 133 -7.42 17.30 -33.95
N GLN A 134 -8.43 17.06 -33.11
CA GLN A 134 -9.79 17.61 -33.31
C GLN A 134 -9.86 19.13 -33.21
N LEU A 135 -8.96 19.75 -32.44
CA LEU A 135 -8.88 21.22 -32.35
C LEU A 135 -8.35 21.85 -33.64
N ASN A 136 -7.71 21.07 -34.53
CA ASN A 136 -7.07 21.56 -35.77
C ASN A 136 -6.21 22.83 -35.53
N SER A 137 -5.62 22.96 -34.34
CA SER A 137 -4.78 24.11 -34.02
C SER A 137 -3.47 23.99 -34.78
N GLN A 138 -3.07 25.06 -35.47
CA GLN A 138 -1.76 25.15 -36.12
C GLN A 138 -0.63 25.37 -35.10
N GLU A 139 -0.97 25.74 -33.86
CA GLU A 139 -0.05 26.10 -32.80
C GLU A 139 0.12 24.95 -31.80
N ASP A 140 1.33 24.79 -31.24
CA ASP A 140 1.56 23.83 -30.17
C ASP A 140 0.91 24.33 -28.87
N LEU A 141 -0.16 23.66 -28.45
CA LEU A 141 -0.90 23.96 -27.22
C LEU A 141 0.01 24.01 -25.97
N LEU A 142 1.11 23.25 -25.93
CA LEU A 142 2.04 23.29 -24.81
C LEU A 142 2.89 24.57 -24.83
N GLU A 143 3.27 25.06 -26.02
CA GLU A 143 3.94 26.35 -26.18
C GLU A 143 3.03 27.52 -25.83
N LEU A 144 1.77 27.48 -26.27
CA LEU A 144 0.76 28.47 -25.87
C LEU A 144 0.57 28.52 -24.36
N SER A 145 0.49 27.35 -23.72
CA SER A 145 0.40 27.26 -22.27
C SER A 145 1.61 27.90 -21.57
N LYS A 146 2.84 27.63 -22.05
CA LYS A 146 4.06 28.27 -21.53
C LYS A 146 4.02 29.79 -21.70
N ALA A 147 3.65 30.28 -22.88
CA ALA A 147 3.58 31.71 -23.17
C ALA A 147 2.58 32.42 -22.24
N VAL A 148 1.41 31.83 -22.02
CA VAL A 148 0.41 32.38 -21.10
C VAL A 148 0.91 32.37 -19.66
N PHE A 149 1.57 31.31 -19.18
CA PHE A 149 2.15 31.29 -17.84
C PHE A 149 3.28 32.30 -17.67
N LEU A 150 4.09 32.55 -18.70
CA LEU A 150 5.11 33.61 -18.67
C LEU A 150 4.49 34.99 -18.53
N GLN A 151 3.41 35.27 -19.28
CA GLN A 151 2.66 36.52 -19.14
C GLN A 151 2.08 36.68 -17.72
N LEU A 152 1.48 35.62 -17.16
CA LEU A 152 0.94 35.64 -15.79
C LEU A 152 2.04 35.89 -14.76
N LYS A 153 3.20 35.23 -14.90
CA LYS A 153 4.38 35.44 -14.06
C LYS A 153 4.88 36.89 -14.13
N ASN A 154 4.92 37.48 -15.32
CA ASN A 154 5.36 38.86 -15.49
C ASN A 154 4.34 39.87 -14.93
N ASN A 155 3.05 39.57 -15.02
CA ASN A 155 1.98 40.41 -14.48
C ASN A 155 1.92 40.36 -12.94
N GLU A 156 2.18 39.19 -12.33
CA GLU A 156 2.24 39.02 -10.87
C GLU A 156 3.54 38.33 -10.43
N PRO A 157 4.70 39.04 -10.40
CA PRO A 157 6.00 38.42 -10.10
C PRO A 157 6.11 37.81 -8.70
N THR A 158 5.33 38.29 -7.74
CA THR A 158 5.29 37.78 -6.36
C THR A 158 4.47 36.49 -6.23
N ASN A 159 3.68 36.13 -7.24
CA ASN A 159 2.84 34.94 -7.21
C ASN A 159 3.64 33.68 -7.57
N ILE A 160 4.14 33.00 -6.54
CA ILE A 160 4.95 31.76 -6.66
C ILE A 160 4.23 30.69 -7.51
N GLN A 161 2.90 30.64 -7.50
CA GLN A 161 2.17 29.62 -8.25
C GLN A 161 2.32 29.78 -9.76
N TYR A 162 2.38 31.01 -10.27
CA TYR A 162 2.57 31.27 -11.70
C TYR A 162 3.99 30.89 -12.15
N ASP A 163 4.99 31.19 -11.33
CA ASP A 163 6.36 30.73 -11.57
C ASP A 163 6.44 29.19 -11.60
N GLU A 164 5.83 28.50 -10.64
CA GLU A 164 5.77 27.04 -10.62
C GLU A 164 5.08 26.44 -11.86
N GLN A 165 4.01 27.05 -12.35
CA GLN A 165 3.35 26.59 -13.58
C GLN A 165 4.19 26.86 -14.83
N PHE A 166 4.84 28.03 -14.92
CA PHE A 166 5.74 28.37 -16.01
C PHE A 166 6.90 27.38 -16.09
N VAL A 167 7.64 27.18 -15.00
CA VAL A 167 8.76 26.21 -14.91
C VAL A 167 8.28 24.80 -15.24
N LYS A 168 7.06 24.44 -14.84
CA LYS A 168 6.46 23.15 -15.17
C LYS A 168 6.19 23.00 -16.67
N ALA A 169 5.65 24.02 -17.34
CA ALA A 169 5.37 24.00 -18.77
C ALA A 169 6.67 23.98 -19.58
N GLU A 170 7.62 24.84 -19.25
CA GLU A 170 8.96 24.87 -19.86
C GLU A 170 9.67 23.52 -19.77
N ARG A 171 9.71 22.92 -18.58
CA ARG A 171 10.29 21.58 -18.41
C ARG A 171 9.60 20.53 -19.28
N LYS A 172 8.27 20.63 -19.47
CA LYS A 172 7.53 19.66 -20.30
C LYS A 172 7.89 19.78 -21.77
N LEU A 173 8.13 21.00 -22.26
CA LEU A 173 8.65 21.26 -23.61
C LEU A 173 10.07 20.75 -23.78
N LEU A 174 10.97 21.06 -22.84
CA LEU A 174 12.35 20.55 -22.87
C LEU A 174 12.42 19.02 -22.88
N GLN A 175 11.47 18.37 -22.22
CA GLN A 175 11.34 16.90 -22.22
C GLN A 175 10.59 16.36 -23.43
N GLN A 176 10.14 17.19 -24.38
CA GLN A 176 9.31 16.80 -25.52
C GLN A 176 8.10 15.95 -25.11
N ALA A 177 7.45 16.32 -23.99
CA ALA A 177 6.46 15.47 -23.33
C ALA A 177 5.12 15.36 -24.09
N ASN A 178 4.88 16.25 -25.06
CA ASN A 178 3.74 16.25 -25.98
C ASN A 178 4.05 15.54 -27.32
N ILE A 179 5.34 15.34 -27.65
CA ILE A 179 5.78 14.74 -28.92
C ILE A 179 6.15 13.27 -28.74
N VAL A 180 7.01 12.96 -27.77
CA VAL A 180 7.56 11.61 -27.56
C VAL A 180 6.68 10.83 -26.58
N ASP A 181 6.28 9.61 -26.96
CA ASP A 181 5.53 8.70 -26.08
C ASP A 181 6.26 8.55 -24.73
N ALA A 182 5.53 8.76 -23.63
CA ALA A 182 6.05 8.66 -22.27
C ALA A 182 6.72 7.31 -21.96
N ARG A 183 6.42 6.23 -22.70
CA ARG A 183 7.06 4.92 -22.60
C ARG A 183 8.45 4.89 -23.23
N GLN A 184 8.75 5.76 -24.17
CA GLN A 184 10.04 5.83 -24.86
C GLN A 184 10.88 7.04 -24.40
N ASN A 185 10.22 8.08 -23.90
CA ASN A 185 10.84 9.33 -23.44
C ASN A 185 11.81 9.13 -22.25
N LEU A 186 13.12 9.13 -22.54
CA LEU A 186 14.17 8.90 -21.55
C LEU A 186 14.28 10.05 -20.54
N ASP A 187 14.15 11.29 -20.98
CA ASP A 187 14.26 12.47 -20.13
C ASP A 187 13.13 12.56 -19.11
N LEU A 188 11.90 12.27 -19.54
CA LEU A 188 10.75 12.18 -18.65
C LEU A 188 10.92 11.07 -17.61
N LYS A 189 11.47 9.91 -18.01
CA LYS A 189 11.77 8.80 -17.08
C LYS A 189 12.86 9.19 -16.08
N ASN A 190 13.95 9.81 -16.53
CA ASN A 190 15.05 10.28 -15.70
C ASN A 190 14.56 11.30 -14.68
N TYR A 191 13.79 12.30 -15.13
CA TYR A 191 13.17 13.27 -14.24
C TYR A 191 12.27 12.63 -13.18
N ARG A 192 11.38 11.69 -13.57
CA ARG A 192 10.52 10.96 -12.62
C ARG A 192 11.35 10.17 -11.60
N LYS A 193 12.46 9.55 -12.02
CA LYS A 193 13.40 8.82 -11.15
C LYS A 193 14.10 9.77 -10.17
N THR A 194 14.59 10.91 -10.65
CA THR A 194 15.21 11.96 -9.83
C THR A 194 14.22 12.51 -8.80
N ASN A 195 13.01 12.88 -9.21
CA ASN A 195 11.95 13.33 -8.31
C ASN A 195 11.59 12.30 -7.25
N LYS A 196 11.44 11.02 -7.64
CA LYS A 196 11.18 9.94 -6.69
C LYS A 196 12.31 9.80 -5.67
N THR A 197 13.55 10.00 -6.11
CA THR A 197 14.74 9.96 -5.24
C THR A 197 14.76 11.16 -4.29
N ASN A 198 14.51 12.36 -4.80
CA ASN A 198 14.43 13.59 -4.00
C ASN A 198 13.31 13.50 -2.97
N PHE A 199 12.13 13.04 -3.38
CA PHE A 199 11.00 12.80 -2.49
C PHE A 199 11.37 11.82 -1.36
N LYS A 200 12.03 10.69 -1.68
CA LYS A 200 12.50 9.75 -0.65
C LYS A 200 13.56 10.35 0.28
N LYS A 201 14.38 11.29 -0.21
CA LYS A 201 15.46 11.95 0.54
C LYS A 201 15.01 13.22 1.28
N ARG A 202 13.79 13.71 1.09
CA ARG A 202 13.31 15.01 1.65
C ARG A 202 13.40 15.15 3.17
N PHE A 203 13.48 14.03 3.89
CA PHE A 203 13.62 14.00 5.35
C PHE A 203 15.01 13.56 5.83
N LYS A 204 15.96 13.35 4.91
CA LYS A 204 17.30 12.84 5.23
C LYS A 204 18.00 13.76 6.23
N ASN A 205 17.97 15.07 5.95
CA ASN A 205 18.72 16.09 6.69
C ASN A 205 17.95 16.67 7.88
N LEU A 206 16.66 16.37 8.03
CA LEU A 206 15.88 16.86 9.18
C LEU A 206 16.31 16.13 10.46
N ASN A 207 16.55 16.85 11.55
CA ASN A 207 16.83 16.22 12.84
C ASN A 207 15.57 15.53 13.42
N VAL A 208 15.73 14.80 14.53
CA VAL A 208 14.61 14.06 15.14
C VAL A 208 13.54 15.01 15.69
N ALA A 209 13.94 16.09 16.37
CA ALA A 209 13.01 17.06 16.97
C ALA A 209 12.09 17.73 15.94
N THR A 210 12.63 18.15 14.80
CA THR A 210 11.85 18.75 13.70
C THR A 210 10.83 17.76 13.12
N LEU A 211 11.20 16.48 13.02
CA LEU A 211 10.28 15.43 12.56
C LEU A 211 9.18 15.16 13.59
N GLU A 212 9.48 15.21 14.89
CA GLU A 212 8.48 15.09 15.95
C GLU A 212 7.50 16.26 15.94
N ASN A 213 7.98 17.49 15.81
CA ASN A 213 7.13 18.68 15.72
C ASN A 213 6.21 18.60 14.50
N LYS A 214 6.74 18.20 13.34
CA LYS A 214 5.93 17.97 12.13
C LYS A 214 4.88 16.87 12.34
N LEU A 215 5.22 15.78 13.01
CA LEU A 215 4.26 14.73 13.31
C LEU A 215 3.15 15.22 14.26
N SER A 216 3.52 15.97 15.30
CA SER A 216 2.58 16.56 16.25
C SER A 216 1.59 17.50 15.58
N ASP A 217 2.06 18.42 14.72
CA ASP A 217 1.22 19.33 13.94
C ASP A 217 0.25 18.59 12.99
N LEU A 218 0.65 17.42 12.46
CA LEU A 218 -0.27 16.63 11.63
C LEU A 218 -1.32 15.89 12.46
N LEU A 219 -0.97 15.46 13.67
CA LEU A 219 -1.86 14.74 14.59
C LEU A 219 -2.89 15.67 15.25
N SER A 220 -2.57 16.95 15.47
CA SER A 220 -3.50 17.93 16.06
C SER A 220 -4.66 18.32 15.14
N LYS A 221 -4.55 18.00 13.84
CA LYS A 221 -5.54 18.36 12.82
C LYS A 221 -6.60 17.26 12.62
N PRO A 222 -7.83 17.59 12.22
CA PRO A 222 -8.95 16.63 12.10
C PRO A 222 -8.67 15.52 11.08
N VAL A 223 -9.15 14.30 11.35
CA VAL A 223 -8.81 13.08 10.59
C VAL A 223 -8.99 13.28 9.07
N ASN A 224 -7.96 12.92 8.30
CA ASN A 224 -7.97 13.04 6.85
C ASN A 224 -7.16 11.91 6.20
N GLN A 225 -7.75 11.23 5.20
CA GLN A 225 -7.12 10.07 4.55
C GLN A 225 -5.80 10.40 3.82
N LYS A 226 -5.68 11.59 3.22
CA LYS A 226 -4.42 12.02 2.59
C LYS A 226 -3.38 12.27 3.67
N ARG A 227 -3.74 12.93 4.77
CA ARG A 227 -2.84 13.20 5.90
C ARG A 227 -2.36 11.92 6.58
N ALA A 228 -3.22 10.91 6.70
CA ALA A 228 -2.88 9.62 7.31
C ALA A 228 -1.66 8.95 6.64
N LYS A 229 -1.50 9.11 5.32
CA LYS A 229 -0.32 8.60 4.59
C LYS A 229 0.97 9.30 5.04
N TYR A 230 0.92 10.61 5.26
CA TYR A 230 2.07 11.39 5.73
C TYR A 230 2.41 11.09 7.19
N ILE A 231 1.40 10.98 8.06
CA ILE A 231 1.58 10.59 9.48
C ILE A 231 2.30 9.24 9.57
N ARG A 232 1.81 8.25 8.81
CA ARG A 232 2.43 6.93 8.69
C ARG A 232 3.89 6.98 8.26
N GLU A 233 4.19 7.79 7.24
CA GLU A 233 5.56 7.93 6.74
C GLU A 233 6.48 8.54 7.80
N LEU A 234 6.03 9.58 8.50
CA LEU A 234 6.80 10.22 9.57
C LEU A 234 7.09 9.26 10.73
N TYR A 235 6.10 8.46 11.17
CA TYR A 235 6.34 7.42 12.18
C TYR A 235 7.45 6.45 11.74
N ILE A 236 7.38 5.93 10.52
CA ILE A 236 8.38 4.98 9.99
C ILE A 236 9.77 5.62 9.97
N ILE A 237 9.88 6.88 9.57
CA ILE A 237 11.16 7.60 9.52
C ILE A 237 11.70 7.83 10.94
N LEU A 238 10.88 8.31 11.87
CA LEU A 238 11.26 8.51 13.26
C LEU A 238 11.75 7.21 13.90
N ILE A 239 11.00 6.10 13.75
CA ILE A 239 11.40 4.77 14.25
C ILE A 239 12.76 4.35 13.69
N LYS A 240 12.99 4.55 12.38
CA LYS A 240 14.28 4.24 11.76
C LYS A 240 15.41 5.13 12.30
N LYS A 241 15.17 6.42 12.51
CA LYS A 241 16.18 7.34 13.08
C LYS A 241 16.51 6.98 14.52
N TYR A 242 15.52 6.74 15.38
CA TYR A 242 15.78 6.28 16.75
C TYR A 242 16.50 4.92 16.79
N SER A 243 16.15 3.99 15.89
CA SER A 243 16.86 2.70 15.80
C SER A 243 18.31 2.86 15.32
N LYS A 244 18.59 3.86 14.46
CA LYS A 244 19.96 4.19 14.03
C LYS A 244 20.76 4.83 15.17
N ASN A 245 20.13 5.69 15.96
CA ASN A 245 20.74 6.35 17.13
C ASN A 245 20.77 5.45 18.38
N ASN A 246 20.56 4.14 18.22
CA ASN A 246 20.55 3.14 19.28
C ASN A 246 19.68 3.48 20.51
N ASN A 247 18.51 4.10 20.31
CA ASN A 247 17.57 4.42 21.38
C ASN A 247 16.34 3.47 21.33
N PRO A 248 16.44 2.26 21.90
CA PRO A 248 15.37 1.26 21.81
C PRO A 248 14.08 1.70 22.53
N ASN A 249 14.18 2.48 23.60
CA ASN A 249 13.00 2.93 24.36
C ASN A 249 12.13 3.86 23.51
N LYS A 250 12.75 4.83 22.84
CA LYS A 250 12.05 5.72 21.89
C LYS A 250 11.50 4.94 20.68
N VAL A 251 12.22 3.92 20.19
CA VAL A 251 11.70 3.05 19.13
C VAL A 251 10.38 2.38 19.55
N ILE A 252 10.35 1.77 20.74
CA ILE A 252 9.13 1.12 21.25
C ILE A 252 8.02 2.13 21.51
N GLN A 253 8.33 3.27 22.13
CA GLN A 253 7.36 4.35 22.37
C GLN A 253 6.68 4.79 21.06
N LYS A 254 7.46 5.03 20.00
CA LYS A 254 6.92 5.44 18.69
C LYS A 254 6.18 4.33 17.97
N LEU A 255 6.59 3.07 18.14
CA LEU A 255 5.85 1.92 17.60
C LEU A 255 4.49 1.75 18.28
N ASN A 256 4.41 1.93 19.59
CA ASN A 256 3.14 1.87 20.33
C ASN A 256 2.18 2.94 19.83
N ALA A 257 2.64 4.20 19.79
CA ALA A 257 1.85 5.31 19.28
C ALA A 257 1.40 5.09 17.83
N PHE A 258 2.29 4.58 16.97
CA PHE A 258 1.94 4.29 15.58
C PHE A 258 0.93 3.15 15.43
N TYR A 259 1.05 2.11 16.25
CA TYR A 259 0.11 0.99 16.24
C TYR A 259 -1.26 1.39 16.78
N GLN A 260 -1.33 2.20 17.84
CA GLN A 260 -2.57 2.76 18.36
C GLN A 260 -3.26 3.68 17.35
N TYR A 261 -2.47 4.47 16.60
CA TYR A 261 -3.01 5.32 15.53
C TYR A 261 -3.72 4.51 14.43
N ASN A 262 -3.25 3.31 14.12
CA ASN A 262 -3.92 2.40 13.19
C ASN A 262 -3.62 0.93 13.49
N THR A 263 -4.50 0.33 14.29
CA THR A 263 -4.39 -1.07 14.76
C THR A 263 -4.53 -2.09 13.62
N SER A 264 -5.14 -1.70 12.50
CA SER A 264 -5.31 -2.54 11.32
C SER A 264 -4.08 -2.58 10.39
N ASP A 265 -3.07 -1.71 10.59
CA ASP A 265 -1.92 -1.64 9.69
C ASP A 265 -0.94 -2.81 9.89
N VAL A 266 -1.05 -3.81 9.01
CA VAL A 266 -0.19 -5.00 8.98
C VAL A 266 1.30 -4.67 8.90
N ASN A 267 1.67 -3.58 8.23
CA ASN A 267 3.08 -3.20 8.13
C ASN A 267 3.62 -2.64 9.43
N THR A 268 2.78 -1.99 10.25
CA THR A 268 3.17 -1.49 11.58
C THR A 268 3.49 -2.64 12.50
N LEU A 269 2.63 -3.66 12.56
CA LEU A 269 2.89 -4.87 13.34
C LEU A 269 4.15 -5.60 12.86
N ARG A 270 4.34 -5.71 11.53
CA ARG A 270 5.57 -6.29 10.97
C ARG A 270 6.83 -5.51 11.38
N LEU A 271 6.76 -4.18 11.38
CA LEU A 271 7.85 -3.32 11.85
C LEU A 271 8.09 -3.51 13.35
N ALA A 272 7.03 -3.57 14.16
CA ALA A 272 7.10 -3.81 15.60
C ALA A 272 7.79 -5.15 15.91
N ARG A 273 7.35 -6.23 15.26
CA ARG A 273 7.99 -7.57 15.35
C ARG A 273 9.48 -7.51 15.06
N ARG A 274 9.88 -6.82 13.98
CA ARG A 274 11.29 -6.71 13.58
C ARG A 274 12.11 -5.93 14.61
N MET A 275 11.62 -4.78 15.03
CA MET A 275 12.35 -3.89 15.94
C MET A 275 12.43 -4.46 17.36
N CYS A 276 11.35 -5.04 17.88
CA CYS A 276 11.37 -5.68 19.19
C CYS A 276 12.34 -6.87 19.22
N LYS A 277 12.39 -7.70 18.15
CA LYS A 277 13.36 -8.78 18.03
C LYS A 277 14.80 -8.25 17.95
N LYS A 278 15.06 -7.22 17.13
CA LYS A 278 16.38 -6.59 16.99
C LYS A 278 16.92 -6.07 18.33
N HIS A 279 16.06 -5.48 19.15
CA HIS A 279 16.44 -4.86 20.42
C HIS A 279 16.11 -5.73 21.65
N SER A 280 15.83 -7.03 21.45
CA SER A 280 15.51 -7.97 22.54
C SER A 280 14.38 -7.53 23.49
N ARG A 281 13.42 -6.74 23.00
CA ARG A 281 12.27 -6.22 23.77
C ARG A 281 11.07 -7.18 23.69
N LEU A 282 11.18 -8.36 24.28
CA LEU A 282 10.14 -9.39 24.18
C LEU A 282 8.83 -8.99 24.89
N ASN A 283 8.89 -8.29 26.03
CA ASN A 283 7.70 -7.79 26.74
C ASN A 283 6.87 -6.85 25.85
N ALA A 284 7.54 -5.95 25.14
CA ALA A 284 6.86 -5.03 24.23
C ALA A 284 6.25 -5.79 23.04
N LEU A 285 6.95 -6.82 22.53
CA LEU A 285 6.45 -7.66 21.45
C LEU A 285 5.21 -8.44 21.88
N GLU A 286 5.20 -9.00 23.10
CA GLU A 286 4.02 -9.66 23.65
C GLU A 286 2.83 -8.70 23.67
N ASN A 287 3.00 -7.47 24.17
CA ASN A 287 1.93 -6.49 24.21
C ASN A 287 1.36 -6.23 22.80
N PHE A 288 2.19 -6.10 21.77
CA PHE A 288 1.71 -5.96 20.39
C PHE A 288 0.93 -7.18 19.91
N GLU A 289 1.38 -8.41 20.23
CA GLU A 289 0.67 -9.61 19.82
C GLU A 289 -0.65 -9.81 20.59
N ARG A 290 -0.71 -9.42 21.87
CA ARG A 290 -1.97 -9.41 22.64
C ARG A 290 -2.98 -8.46 22.05
N LEU A 291 -2.57 -7.23 21.71
CA LEU A 291 -3.43 -6.27 21.05
C LEU A 291 -3.88 -6.76 19.67
N ASN A 292 -2.96 -7.36 18.90
CA ASN A 292 -3.29 -7.92 17.60
C ASN A 292 -4.24 -9.13 17.70
N ASP A 293 -4.09 -9.99 18.71
CA ASP A 293 -5.03 -11.10 18.93
C ASP A 293 -6.40 -10.61 19.37
N THR A 294 -6.44 -9.62 20.26
CA THR A 294 -7.70 -8.98 20.68
C THR A 294 -8.44 -8.35 19.50
N ALA A 295 -7.71 -7.64 18.62
CA ALA A 295 -8.30 -6.93 17.49
C ALA A 295 -8.73 -7.85 16.35
N LYS A 296 -8.02 -8.97 16.10
CA LYS A 296 -8.28 -9.84 14.94
C LYS A 296 -8.97 -11.14 15.30
N ASN A 297 -8.66 -11.71 16.46
CA ASN A 297 -9.15 -12.99 16.94
C ASN A 297 -9.09 -14.11 15.87
N THR A 298 -7.97 -14.19 15.17
CA THR A 298 -7.74 -15.17 14.10
C THR A 298 -6.82 -16.30 14.56
N PHE A 299 -6.84 -17.42 13.84
CA PHE A 299 -5.86 -18.49 14.02
C PHE A 299 -4.41 -17.98 14.06
N TRP A 300 -4.01 -17.14 13.10
CA TRP A 300 -2.64 -16.65 12.99
C TRP A 300 -2.26 -15.62 14.04
N SER A 301 -3.21 -14.84 14.55
CA SER A 301 -2.92 -13.94 15.68
C SER A 301 -2.67 -14.74 16.97
N LYS A 302 -3.43 -15.82 17.20
CA LYS A 302 -3.20 -16.73 18.33
C LYS A 302 -1.87 -17.44 18.24
N ILE A 303 -1.54 -18.00 17.07
CA ILE A 303 -0.24 -18.65 16.85
C ILE A 303 0.92 -17.67 17.09
N ALA A 304 0.79 -16.41 16.65
CA ALA A 304 1.82 -15.40 16.90
C ALA A 304 1.98 -15.07 18.39
N LEU A 305 0.86 -14.96 19.12
CA LEU A 305 0.87 -14.75 20.58
C LEU A 305 1.48 -15.96 21.32
N ILE A 306 1.10 -17.18 20.96
CA ILE A 306 1.70 -18.41 21.51
C ILE A 306 3.21 -18.43 21.28
N ASP A 307 3.67 -18.11 20.07
CA ASP A 307 5.10 -18.12 19.73
C ASP A 307 5.90 -17.10 20.55
N ILE A 308 5.34 -15.93 20.88
CA ILE A 308 6.02 -14.96 21.75
C ILE A 308 6.00 -15.37 23.22
N LEU A 309 4.90 -15.94 23.72
CA LEU A 309 4.81 -16.44 25.10
C LEU A 309 5.79 -17.59 25.34
N LEU A 310 5.85 -18.57 24.44
CA LEU A 310 6.83 -19.66 24.48
C LEU A 310 8.27 -19.12 24.49
N ARG A 311 8.53 -18.08 23.68
CA ARG A 311 9.87 -17.48 23.59
C ARG A 311 10.24 -16.69 24.83
N ARG A 312 9.31 -15.93 25.41
CA ARG A 312 9.53 -15.17 26.64
C ARG A 312 9.85 -16.10 27.78
N TYR A 313 9.10 -17.18 27.96
CA TYR A 313 9.43 -18.09 29.03
C TYR A 313 10.78 -18.78 28.78
N LYS A 314 11.09 -19.22 27.54
CA LYS A 314 12.42 -19.80 27.25
C LYS A 314 13.57 -18.86 27.66
N LYS A 315 13.41 -17.55 27.48
CA LYS A 315 14.47 -16.57 27.70
C LYS A 315 14.49 -15.99 29.12
N ASP A 316 13.32 -15.63 29.62
CA ASP A 316 13.14 -14.80 30.81
C ASP A 316 12.53 -15.61 31.98
N GLY A 317 12.14 -16.88 31.76
CA GLY A 317 11.43 -17.71 32.75
C GLY A 317 9.99 -17.26 33.04
N THR A 318 9.53 -16.19 32.38
CA THR A 318 8.19 -15.61 32.59
C THR A 318 7.17 -16.14 31.60
N GLY A 319 6.05 -16.68 32.09
CA GLY A 319 4.88 -17.06 31.29
C GLY A 319 4.01 -18.10 32.00
N ASN A 320 2.73 -18.19 31.63
CA ASN A 320 1.79 -19.14 32.20
C ASN A 320 1.56 -20.31 31.22
N PRO A 321 2.04 -21.53 31.51
CA PRO A 321 1.83 -22.70 30.64
C PRO A 321 0.34 -22.99 30.38
N SER A 322 -0.52 -22.74 31.36
CA SER A 322 -1.98 -22.91 31.26
C SER A 322 -2.60 -21.89 30.31
N GLU A 323 -2.08 -20.66 30.27
CA GLU A 323 -2.50 -19.66 29.28
C GLU A 323 -2.17 -20.13 27.85
N ILE A 324 -0.95 -20.63 27.64
CA ILE A 324 -0.53 -21.15 26.33
C ILE A 324 -1.41 -22.33 25.92
N GLN A 325 -1.72 -23.23 26.85
CA GLN A 325 -2.61 -24.36 26.62
C GLN A 325 -4.02 -23.90 26.22
N ASN A 326 -4.57 -22.91 26.92
CA ASN A 326 -5.89 -22.35 26.59
C ASN A 326 -5.89 -21.72 25.19
N LEU A 327 -4.86 -20.94 24.86
CA LEU A 327 -4.71 -20.36 23.52
C LEU A 327 -4.59 -21.44 22.42
N LEU A 328 -3.89 -22.54 22.69
CA LEU A 328 -3.80 -23.68 21.77
C LEU A 328 -5.16 -24.35 21.57
N ASN A 329 -5.93 -24.54 22.64
CA ASN A 329 -7.28 -25.09 22.58
C ASN A 329 -8.20 -24.17 21.77
N THR A 330 -8.16 -22.85 21.99
CA THR A 330 -8.91 -21.90 21.17
C THR A 330 -8.45 -21.92 19.71
N ALA A 331 -7.15 -21.98 19.44
CA ALA A 331 -6.62 -22.06 18.08
C ALA A 331 -7.10 -23.32 17.34
N LEU A 332 -7.32 -24.45 18.03
CA LEU A 332 -7.92 -25.65 17.45
C LEU A 332 -9.36 -25.43 16.99
N THR A 333 -10.15 -24.66 17.74
CA THR A 333 -11.53 -24.33 17.34
C THR A 333 -11.58 -23.45 16.08
N LEU A 334 -10.54 -22.65 15.83
CA LEU A 334 -10.39 -21.78 14.65
C LEU A 334 -9.66 -22.47 13.48
N ARG A 335 -9.56 -23.80 13.50
CA ARG A 335 -8.84 -24.59 12.50
C ARG A 335 -9.69 -24.79 11.25
N PHE A 336 -9.13 -24.48 10.07
CA PHE A 336 -9.82 -24.66 8.79
C PHE A 336 -9.01 -25.43 7.73
N ARG A 337 -7.72 -25.71 7.97
CA ARG A 337 -6.80 -26.26 6.96
C ARG A 337 -5.76 -27.22 7.56
N PRO A 338 -5.21 -28.18 6.79
CA PRO A 338 -4.20 -29.12 7.28
C PRO A 338 -2.94 -28.45 7.86
N ASN A 339 -2.50 -27.33 7.29
CA ASN A 339 -1.36 -26.57 7.81
C ASN A 339 -1.62 -25.99 9.22
N HIS A 340 -2.86 -25.65 9.57
CA HIS A 340 -3.20 -25.19 10.91
C HIS A 340 -3.00 -26.31 11.94
N TYR A 341 -3.30 -27.56 11.57
CA TYR A 341 -3.05 -28.72 12.40
C TYR A 341 -1.56 -28.89 12.69
N PHE A 342 -0.72 -28.76 11.66
CA PHE A 342 0.73 -28.78 11.81
C PHE A 342 1.22 -27.71 12.79
N GLU A 343 0.75 -26.46 12.62
CA GLU A 343 1.18 -25.36 13.47
C GLU A 343 0.75 -25.60 14.93
N VAL A 344 -0.48 -26.03 15.22
CA VAL A 344 -0.90 -26.29 16.61
C VAL A 344 -0.11 -27.42 17.26
N ASN A 345 0.01 -28.59 16.62
CA ASN A 345 0.67 -29.74 17.24
C ASN A 345 2.16 -29.50 17.46
N SER A 346 2.82 -28.79 16.53
CA SER A 346 4.20 -28.36 16.75
C SER A 346 4.36 -27.45 17.98
N ARG A 347 3.34 -26.67 18.37
CA ARG A 347 3.38 -25.82 19.58
C ARG A 347 2.96 -26.58 20.83
N LYS A 348 1.99 -27.50 20.76
CA LYS A 348 1.68 -28.43 21.85
C LYS A 348 2.92 -29.22 22.28
N PHE A 349 3.63 -29.79 21.31
CA PHE A 349 4.90 -30.46 21.55
C PHE A 349 5.95 -29.54 22.20
N LYS A 350 6.11 -28.30 21.69
CA LYS A 350 7.05 -27.35 22.29
C LYS A 350 6.70 -27.02 23.74
N LEU A 351 5.40 -26.91 24.05
CA LEU A 351 4.93 -26.67 25.42
C LEU A 351 5.24 -27.87 26.34
N SER A 352 5.08 -29.10 25.88
CA SER A 352 5.42 -30.29 26.69
C SER A 352 6.93 -30.46 26.92
N ILE A 353 7.75 -30.24 25.88
CA ILE A 353 9.23 -30.19 26.00
C ILE A 353 9.67 -29.19 27.07
N PHE A 354 8.97 -28.07 27.07
CA PHE A 354 9.23 -26.95 27.94
C PHE A 354 8.83 -27.22 29.39
N LYS A 355 7.71 -27.91 29.63
CA LYS A 355 7.30 -28.37 30.97
C LYS A 355 8.27 -29.40 31.56
N GLY A 356 9.20 -29.93 30.75
CA GLY A 356 10.11 -31.00 31.15
C GLY A 356 9.44 -32.37 31.28
N ASN A 357 8.19 -32.50 30.86
CA ASN A 357 7.44 -33.76 30.93
C ASN A 357 7.76 -34.62 29.69
N GLU A 358 8.70 -35.56 29.85
CA GLU A 358 9.15 -36.44 28.75
C GLU A 358 8.00 -37.28 28.19
N SER A 359 7.18 -37.85 29.06
CA SER A 359 6.04 -38.70 28.65
C SER A 359 5.02 -37.92 27.83
N GLU A 360 4.61 -36.73 28.31
CA GLU A 360 3.69 -35.85 27.56
C GLU A 360 4.31 -35.39 26.23
N ALA A 361 5.61 -35.10 26.21
CA ALA A 361 6.31 -34.71 24.98
C ALA A 361 6.42 -35.85 23.97
N LYS A 362 6.69 -37.07 24.44
CA LYS A 362 6.69 -38.28 23.62
C LYS A 362 5.30 -38.50 23.01
N ASN A 363 4.25 -38.52 23.83
CA ASN A 363 2.88 -38.73 23.37
C ASN A 363 2.45 -37.66 22.35
N ASN A 364 2.77 -36.39 22.60
CA ASN A 364 2.50 -35.32 21.64
C ASN A 364 3.26 -35.48 20.32
N LEU A 365 4.49 -36.03 20.33
CA LEU A 365 5.21 -36.35 19.10
C LEU A 365 4.57 -37.48 18.34
N LEU A 366 4.18 -38.57 19.01
CA LEU A 366 3.53 -39.71 18.37
C LEU A 366 2.22 -39.30 17.70
N VAL A 367 1.35 -38.58 18.41
CA VAL A 367 0.11 -38.02 17.86
C VAL A 367 0.38 -37.07 16.70
N PHE A 368 1.45 -36.28 16.76
CA PHE A 368 1.82 -35.42 15.65
C PHE A 368 2.32 -36.23 14.45
N ALA A 369 3.07 -37.29 14.68
CA ALA A 369 3.62 -38.16 13.65
C ALA A 369 2.52 -38.84 12.83
N ASP A 370 1.45 -39.31 13.48
CA ASP A 370 0.29 -39.90 12.80
C ASP A 370 -0.31 -38.94 11.77
N SER A 371 -0.38 -37.66 12.10
CA SER A 371 -0.97 -36.66 11.20
C SER A 371 -0.12 -36.23 10.01
N ILE A 372 1.18 -36.52 10.07
CA ILE A 372 2.11 -36.23 8.98
C ILE A 372 2.52 -37.49 8.21
N SER A 373 2.10 -38.65 8.70
CA SER A 373 2.23 -39.90 7.95
C SER A 373 1.56 -39.77 6.58
N GLY A 374 2.24 -40.24 5.53
CA GLY A 374 1.77 -40.11 4.15
C GLY A 374 1.95 -38.72 3.50
N ILE A 375 2.40 -37.68 4.22
CA ILE A 375 2.72 -36.38 3.61
C ILE A 375 4.02 -36.51 2.81
N SER A 376 4.02 -36.05 1.55
CA SER A 376 5.21 -36.03 0.66
C SER A 376 5.97 -34.68 0.67
N SER A 377 5.58 -33.75 1.54
CA SER A 377 6.21 -32.43 1.62
C SER A 377 7.50 -32.46 2.44
N ALA A 378 8.66 -32.41 1.75
CA ALA A 378 9.98 -32.33 2.38
C ALA A 378 10.08 -31.20 3.42
N HIS A 379 9.38 -30.07 3.23
CA HIS A 379 9.38 -28.97 4.20
C HIS A 379 8.73 -29.35 5.54
N TYR A 380 7.57 -30.02 5.53
CA TYR A 380 6.89 -30.41 6.77
C TYR A 380 7.61 -31.56 7.45
N ILE A 381 8.12 -32.54 6.69
CA ILE A 381 8.92 -33.65 7.19
C ILE A 381 10.19 -33.13 7.88
N ASP A 382 10.95 -32.25 7.24
CA ASP A 382 12.14 -31.65 7.87
C ASP A 382 11.79 -30.89 9.14
N ARG A 383 10.69 -30.12 9.14
CA ARG A 383 10.25 -29.41 10.35
C ARG A 383 9.91 -30.37 11.48
N PHE A 384 9.29 -31.52 11.19
CA PHE A 384 9.02 -32.56 12.18
C PHE A 384 10.31 -33.21 12.69
N ASN A 385 11.21 -33.61 11.80
CA ASN A 385 12.52 -34.16 12.17
C ASN A 385 13.26 -33.23 13.15
N LEU A 386 13.20 -31.91 12.93
CA LEU A 386 13.79 -30.93 13.84
C LEU A 386 13.12 -30.83 15.21
N LEU A 387 11.84 -31.19 15.32
CA LEU A 387 11.18 -31.31 16.62
C LEU A 387 11.66 -32.57 17.34
N CYS A 388 11.79 -33.70 16.64
CA CYS A 388 12.34 -34.94 17.20
C CYS A 388 13.81 -34.77 17.67
N VAL A 389 14.64 -34.10 16.88
CA VAL A 389 16.02 -33.73 17.29
C VAL A 389 16.01 -32.93 18.58
N ARG A 390 15.11 -31.94 18.70
CA ARG A 390 14.97 -31.14 19.92
C ARG A 390 14.49 -31.96 21.11
N TYR A 391 13.58 -32.92 20.89
CA TYR A 391 13.13 -33.85 21.92
C TYR A 391 14.31 -34.65 22.47
N PHE A 392 15.03 -35.35 21.60
CA PHE A 392 16.16 -36.17 22.01
C PHE A 392 17.25 -35.34 22.68
N LYS A 393 17.58 -34.15 22.15
CA LYS A 393 18.54 -33.27 22.81
C LYS A 393 18.07 -32.81 24.18
N LYS A 394 16.80 -32.42 24.35
CA LYS A 394 16.26 -31.93 25.64
C LYS A 394 16.38 -32.98 26.75
N PHE A 395 16.25 -34.25 26.41
CA PHE A 395 16.33 -35.37 27.35
C PHE A 395 17.67 -36.12 27.27
N ASN A 396 18.75 -35.41 26.89
CA ASN A 396 20.13 -35.91 26.89
C ASN A 396 20.39 -37.18 26.06
N LYS A 397 19.60 -37.40 24.99
CA LYS A 397 19.73 -38.53 24.06
C LYS A 397 20.40 -38.10 22.75
N SER A 398 21.60 -37.53 22.84
CA SER A 398 22.29 -36.92 21.69
C SER A 398 22.52 -37.89 20.52
N ASP A 399 22.80 -39.16 20.79
CA ASP A 399 23.01 -40.17 19.75
C ASP A 399 21.73 -40.38 18.92
N LYS A 400 20.57 -40.43 19.57
CA LYS A 400 19.26 -40.52 18.89
C LYS A 400 18.93 -39.25 18.11
N ALA A 401 19.40 -38.09 18.58
CA ALA A 401 19.26 -36.83 17.84
C ALA A 401 20.10 -36.84 16.55
N LEU A 402 21.33 -37.37 16.59
CA LEU A 402 22.17 -37.56 15.39
C LEU A 402 21.58 -38.60 14.45
N GLN A 403 21.11 -39.73 15.00
CA GLN A 403 20.44 -40.79 14.22
C GLN A 403 19.19 -40.27 13.49
N THR A 404 18.41 -39.38 14.14
CA THR A 404 17.28 -38.70 13.49
C THR A 404 17.72 -37.92 12.24
N ILE A 405 18.86 -37.23 12.29
CA ILE A 405 19.38 -36.48 11.13
C ILE A 405 19.87 -37.45 10.05
N SER A 406 20.58 -38.52 10.40
CA SER A 406 21.04 -39.52 9.42
C SER A 406 19.87 -40.22 8.71
N ILE A 407 18.79 -40.54 9.44
CA ILE A 407 17.54 -41.02 8.83
C ILE A 407 16.97 -39.97 7.88
N ALA A 408 16.88 -38.70 8.31
CA ALA A 408 16.35 -37.62 7.48
C ALA A 408 17.20 -37.30 6.23
N LEU A 409 18.48 -37.66 6.23
CA LEU A 409 19.41 -37.55 5.11
C LEU A 409 19.45 -38.82 4.24
N MET A 410 18.70 -39.87 4.60
CA MET A 410 18.70 -41.18 3.93
C MET A 410 20.05 -41.90 3.98
N GLU A 411 20.84 -41.69 5.03
CA GLU A 411 22.15 -42.35 5.22
C GLU A 411 22.00 -43.77 5.80
N THR A 412 20.81 -44.13 6.28
CA THR A 412 20.53 -45.41 6.94
C THR A 412 19.34 -46.11 6.30
N ASN A 413 19.53 -47.37 5.88
CA ASN A 413 18.46 -48.24 5.36
C ASN A 413 17.92 -49.24 6.40
N LYS A 414 18.52 -49.30 7.59
CA LYS A 414 18.09 -50.19 8.67
C LYS A 414 17.02 -49.52 9.50
N THR A 415 15.90 -50.21 9.71
CA THR A 415 14.84 -49.77 10.61
C THR A 415 15.38 -49.73 12.04
N PRO A 416 15.31 -48.59 12.74
CA PRO A 416 15.80 -48.45 14.12
C PRO A 416 14.89 -49.18 15.12
N GLU A 417 15.37 -49.42 16.34
CA GLU A 417 14.58 -50.10 17.40
C GLU A 417 13.65 -49.15 18.16
N ASP A 418 14.12 -47.93 18.43
CA ASP A 418 13.37 -46.90 19.16
C ASP A 418 12.08 -46.51 18.41
N GLU A 419 10.97 -46.47 19.15
CA GLU A 419 9.64 -46.20 18.62
C GLU A 419 9.55 -44.87 17.84
N ILE A 420 10.11 -43.79 18.38
CA ILE A 420 10.11 -42.48 17.70
C ILE A 420 10.97 -42.55 16.44
N LEU A 421 12.15 -43.19 16.52
CA LEU A 421 13.03 -43.34 15.35
C LEU A 421 12.40 -44.19 14.25
N LYS A 422 11.63 -45.23 14.58
CA LYS A 422 10.89 -46.05 13.60
C LYS A 422 9.91 -45.19 12.83
N ILE A 423 9.16 -44.36 13.53
CA ILE A 423 8.18 -43.47 12.92
C ILE A 423 8.87 -42.41 12.05
N ILE A 424 9.99 -41.84 12.51
CA ILE A 424 10.80 -40.92 11.70
C ILE A 424 11.29 -41.61 10.42
N PHE A 425 11.75 -42.86 10.51
CA PHE A 425 12.18 -43.65 9.36
C PHE A 425 11.06 -43.81 8.33
N GLU A 426 9.86 -44.20 8.76
CA GLU A 426 8.70 -44.34 7.87
C GLU A 426 8.27 -43.02 7.23
N ILE A 427 8.16 -41.93 8.00
CA ILE A 427 7.78 -40.61 7.48
C ILE A 427 8.78 -40.13 6.43
N ASN A 428 10.08 -40.36 6.67
CA ASN A 428 11.11 -39.90 5.74
C ASN A 428 11.11 -40.69 4.43
N LYS A 429 10.63 -41.94 4.33
CA LYS A 429 10.53 -42.66 3.04
C LYS A 429 9.81 -41.83 1.95
N ASN A 430 8.76 -41.11 2.33
CA ASN A 430 7.98 -40.23 1.44
C ASN A 430 8.72 -38.94 1.04
N LYS A 431 9.78 -38.55 1.77
CA LYS A 431 10.61 -37.37 1.49
C LYS A 431 11.53 -37.57 0.28
N ALA A 432 12.02 -38.80 0.06
CA ALA A 432 13.03 -39.12 -0.95
C ALA A 432 12.64 -38.62 -2.36
N LEU A 433 11.36 -38.69 -2.68
CA LEU A 433 10.80 -38.34 -3.98
C LEU A 433 10.71 -36.82 -4.24
N VAL A 434 10.80 -35.98 -3.19
CA VAL A 434 10.46 -34.54 -3.27
C VAL A 434 11.54 -33.64 -2.66
N SER A 435 12.64 -34.21 -2.18
CA SER A 435 13.73 -33.45 -1.54
C SER A 435 14.54 -32.63 -2.56
N LYS A 436 14.79 -31.36 -2.24
CA LYS A 436 15.72 -30.48 -2.99
C LYS A 436 17.06 -30.36 -2.25
N PRO A 437 18.17 -30.04 -2.94
CA PRO A 437 19.50 -29.92 -2.31
C PRO A 437 19.55 -29.01 -1.08
N ILE A 438 18.76 -27.93 -1.07
CA ILE A 438 18.67 -26.98 0.05
C ILE A 438 18.18 -27.63 1.37
N HIS A 439 17.38 -28.70 1.29
CA HIS A 439 16.90 -29.43 2.47
C HIS A 439 18.03 -30.18 3.15
N ASN A 440 18.82 -30.92 2.37
CA ASN A 440 19.97 -31.66 2.86
C ASN A 440 21.05 -30.72 3.41
N GLN A 441 21.32 -29.59 2.73
CA GLN A 441 22.24 -28.56 3.24
C GLN A 441 21.83 -28.04 4.62
N ARG A 442 20.54 -27.78 4.84
CA ARG A 442 20.03 -27.32 6.14
C ARG A 442 20.17 -28.37 7.23
N LEU A 443 19.87 -29.63 6.93
CA LEU A 443 20.03 -30.74 7.86
C LEU A 443 21.50 -30.98 8.22
N ASN A 444 22.41 -30.92 7.25
CA ASN A 444 23.85 -30.97 7.50
C ASN A 444 24.33 -29.84 8.41
N GLY A 445 23.85 -28.61 8.19
CA GLY A 445 24.16 -27.50 9.09
C GLY A 445 23.64 -27.70 10.52
N ILE A 446 22.60 -28.51 10.71
CA ILE A 446 22.07 -28.88 12.03
C ILE A 446 22.90 -30.02 12.64
N ARG A 447 23.31 -31.02 11.85
CA ARG A 447 24.25 -32.07 12.26
C ARG A 447 25.54 -31.48 12.81
N THR A 448 26.15 -30.54 12.09
CA THR A 448 27.36 -29.85 12.53
C THR A 448 27.17 -29.17 13.88
N LYS A 449 26.02 -28.49 14.09
CA LYS A 449 25.70 -27.84 15.38
C LYS A 449 25.44 -28.83 16.51
N LEU A 450 24.91 -30.02 16.22
CA LEU A 450 24.75 -31.07 17.23
C LEU A 450 26.11 -31.61 17.66
N MET A 451 26.98 -31.92 16.70
CA MET A 451 28.34 -32.42 16.97
C MET A 451 29.21 -31.40 17.73
N SER A 452 29.02 -30.10 17.47
CA SER A 452 29.73 -29.03 18.18
C SER A 452 29.06 -28.59 19.49
N ASN A 453 28.00 -29.26 19.94
CA ASN A 453 27.16 -28.88 21.09
C ASN A 453 26.50 -27.48 21.02
N GLN A 454 26.50 -26.81 19.86
CA GLN A 454 25.96 -25.46 19.65
C GLN A 454 24.47 -25.40 19.26
N PHE A 455 23.73 -26.50 19.41
CA PHE A 455 22.32 -26.58 18.99
C PHE A 455 21.33 -26.16 20.09
N ASP A 456 20.84 -24.92 20.10
CA ASP A 456 19.86 -24.42 21.10
C ASP A 456 18.39 -24.31 20.64
#